data_AF-A0A455UCX0-F1
#
_entry.id   AF-A0A455UCX0-F1
#
_cell.length_a   1.000
_cell.length_b   1.000
_cell.length_c   1.000
_cell.angle_alpha   90.00
_cell.angle_beta   90.00
_cell.angle_gamma   90.00
#
_symmetry.space_group_name_H-M   'P 1'
#
loop_
_entity.id
_entity.type
_entity.pdbx_description
1 polymer ?
#
loop_
_entity_poly.entity_id
_entity_poly.type
_entity_poly.pdbx_seq_one_letter_code
_entity_poly.pdbx_strand_id
1 'polypeptide(L)'
;MQVNDDFLPLSTLPASLQKATQSAWQRLSEALTQADNIAEMTKQELPSSNWQGLSEQRREALARVISISTFALDTLARYPQWLAELDIAGELDTKPGRDVLASWLKESLEHADDEEAMHRAIRRFRRQRMLGIIWRDLNRSPGYAMWDTATAVSELAELCLEAALSWLEQFYAPRWGEPATRKDGTPQRLVVLGMGKLGAGELNLSSDIDLIFAFPEKVKPRAGASP
;
A
#
# COMPACT_ATOMS: atom_id res chain seq x y z
N MET A 1 14.33 12.07 19.70
CA MET A 1 15.31 13.13 19.31
C MET A 1 14.61 14.08 18.35
N GLN A 2 14.61 15.40 18.57
CA GLN A 2 13.90 16.30 17.65
C GLN A 2 14.65 16.39 16.31
N VAL A 3 13.93 16.22 15.20
CA VAL A 3 14.47 16.48 13.87
C VAL A 3 14.67 17.99 13.73
N ASN A 4 15.82 18.43 13.22
CA ASN A 4 16.18 19.85 13.12
C ASN A 4 15.09 20.66 12.39
N ASP A 5 14.86 21.91 12.82
CA ASP A 5 13.90 22.82 12.17
C ASP A 5 14.26 23.09 10.70
N ASP A 6 15.55 23.03 10.35
CA ASP A 6 16.06 23.18 8.98
C ASP A 6 16.04 21.87 8.16
N PHE A 7 15.29 20.85 8.59
CA PHE A 7 15.29 19.55 7.92
C PHE A 7 14.70 19.59 6.51
N LEU A 8 13.64 20.37 6.28
CA LEU A 8 13.05 20.51 4.95
C LEU A 8 13.59 21.76 4.25
N PRO A 9 14.17 21.62 3.04
CA PRO A 9 14.69 22.76 2.29
C PRO A 9 13.55 23.56 1.63
N LEU A 10 12.87 24.40 2.41
CA LEU A 10 11.70 25.18 1.98
C LEU A 10 12.01 26.16 0.82
N SER A 11 13.27 26.59 0.69
CA SER A 11 13.74 27.47 -0.39
C SER A 11 13.58 26.87 -1.79
N THR A 12 13.49 25.54 -1.89
CA THR A 12 13.29 24.82 -3.16
C THR A 12 11.83 24.84 -3.63
N LEU A 13 10.90 25.27 -2.78
CA LEU A 13 9.48 25.31 -3.07
C LEU A 13 9.03 26.72 -3.48
N PRO A 14 8.01 26.84 -4.37
CA PRO A 14 7.34 28.10 -4.64
C PRO A 14 6.85 28.78 -3.36
N ALA A 15 6.98 30.11 -3.28
CA ALA A 15 6.59 30.89 -2.10
C ALA A 15 5.15 30.65 -1.63
N SER A 16 4.24 30.34 -2.55
CA SER A 16 2.84 30.00 -2.26
C SER A 16 2.67 28.71 -1.47
N LEU A 17 3.61 27.75 -1.57
CA LEU A 17 3.55 26.47 -0.87
C LEU A 17 4.28 26.50 0.47
N GLN A 18 5.28 27.37 0.65
CA GLN A 18 6.15 27.38 1.84
C GLN A 18 5.40 27.39 3.18
N LYS A 19 4.38 28.23 3.32
CA LYS A 19 3.57 28.30 4.55
C LYS A 19 2.81 26.99 4.81
N ALA A 20 2.21 26.41 3.77
CA ALA A 20 1.49 25.15 3.88
C ALA A 20 2.45 23.99 4.21
N THR A 21 3.62 23.96 3.58
CA THR A 21 4.69 22.99 3.87
C THR A 21 5.16 23.10 5.31
N GLN A 22 5.32 24.31 5.83
CA GLN A 22 5.76 24.52 7.21
C GLN A 22 4.72 23.99 8.22
N SER A 23 3.43 24.23 7.99
CA SER A 23 2.36 23.64 8.81
C SER A 23 2.30 22.11 8.70
N ALA A 24 2.49 21.57 7.48
CA ALA A 24 2.57 20.13 7.26
C ALA A 24 3.77 19.51 8.00
N TRP A 25 4.92 20.18 7.96
CA TRP A 25 6.12 19.76 8.67
C TRP A 25 5.93 19.75 10.17
N GLN A 26 5.37 20.81 10.75
CA GLN A 26 5.10 20.87 12.19
C GLN A 26 4.26 19.68 12.67
N ARG A 27 3.18 19.37 11.95
CA ARG A 27 2.35 18.20 12.24
C ARG A 27 3.13 16.89 12.15
N LEU A 28 4.02 16.77 11.18
CA LEU A 28 4.82 15.58 10.95
C LEU A 28 5.94 15.41 11.98
N SER A 29 6.58 16.50 12.41
CA SER A 29 7.58 16.50 13.48
C SER A 29 6.98 16.14 14.83
N GLU A 30 5.75 16.59 15.11
CA GLU A 30 5.00 16.18 16.31
C GLU A 30 4.71 14.67 16.28
N ALA A 31 4.25 14.15 15.14
CA ALA A 31 4.01 12.72 14.95
C ALA A 31 5.29 11.87 15.07
N LEU A 32 6.41 12.33 14.51
CA LEU A 32 7.72 11.69 14.65
C LEU A 32 8.15 11.63 16.11
N THR A 33 7.97 12.73 16.86
CA THR A 33 8.31 12.77 18.29
C THR A 33 7.48 11.76 19.08
N GLN A 34 6.18 11.65 18.78
CA GLN A 34 5.32 10.63 19.41
C GLN A 34 5.75 9.21 19.05
N ALA A 35 6.10 8.96 17.78
CA ALA A 35 6.56 7.66 17.33
C ALA A 35 7.91 7.27 17.94
N ASP A 36 8.84 8.20 18.09
CA ASP A 36 10.10 8.02 18.81
C ASP A 36 9.88 7.58 20.25
N ASN A 37 8.96 8.23 20.97
CA ASN A 37 8.65 7.86 22.36
C ASN A 37 8.13 6.42 22.46
N ILE A 38 7.30 6.00 21.51
CA ILE A 38 6.78 4.62 21.44
C ILE A 38 7.91 3.63 21.09
N ALA A 39 8.78 3.99 20.13
CA ALA A 39 9.92 3.18 19.74
C ALA A 39 10.90 2.98 20.90
N GLU A 40 11.19 4.04 21.67
CA GLU A 40 12.03 3.97 22.86
C GLU A 40 11.44 3.03 23.93
N MET A 41 10.14 3.15 24.20
CA MET A 41 9.44 2.26 25.15
C MET A 41 9.47 0.78 24.70
N THR A 42 9.44 0.54 23.40
CA THR A 42 9.45 -0.81 22.80
C THR A 42 10.84 -1.32 22.44
N LYS A 43 11.90 -0.53 22.75
CA LYS A 43 13.30 -0.82 22.38
C LYS A 43 13.51 -1.06 20.88
N GLN A 44 12.74 -0.35 20.06
CA GLN A 44 12.86 -0.34 18.60
C GLN A 44 13.72 0.84 18.15
N GLU A 45 14.15 0.81 16.89
CA GLU A 45 14.87 1.92 16.27
C GLU A 45 13.97 3.15 16.16
N LEU A 46 14.55 4.33 16.42
CA LEU A 46 13.82 5.60 16.40
C LEU A 46 13.51 6.00 14.96
N PRO A 47 12.24 6.22 14.59
CA PRO A 47 11.91 6.70 13.24
C PRO A 47 12.65 8.01 12.88
N SER A 48 12.85 8.91 13.84
CA SER A 48 13.55 10.18 13.60
C SER A 48 15.02 10.01 13.19
N SER A 49 15.73 8.99 13.69
CA SER A 49 17.15 8.77 13.32
C SER A 49 17.26 8.37 11.86
N ASN A 50 16.34 7.53 11.37
CA ASN A 50 16.29 7.15 9.98
C ASN A 50 15.98 8.34 9.07
N TRP A 51 15.14 9.27 9.51
CA TRP A 51 14.84 10.49 8.76
C TRP A 51 16.04 11.42 8.67
N GLN A 52 16.82 11.56 9.75
CA GLN A 52 18.05 12.36 9.72
C GLN A 52 19.10 11.81 8.73
N GLY A 53 19.09 10.51 8.46
CA GLY A 53 19.92 9.87 7.45
C GLY A 53 19.53 10.16 6.00
N LEU A 54 18.34 10.74 5.75
CA LEU A 54 17.89 11.04 4.40
C LEU A 54 18.79 12.08 3.71
N SER A 55 19.12 11.81 2.45
CA SER A 55 19.87 12.73 1.60
C SER A 55 19.12 14.05 1.37
N GLU A 56 19.83 15.10 0.99
CA GLU A 56 19.22 16.40 0.66
C GLU A 56 18.15 16.26 -0.42
N GLN A 57 18.44 15.49 -1.48
CA GLN A 57 17.48 15.18 -2.54
C GLN A 57 16.20 14.50 -2.02
N ARG A 58 16.31 13.61 -1.04
CA ARG A 58 15.15 12.96 -0.40
C ARG A 58 14.35 13.92 0.45
N ARG A 59 15.00 14.87 1.14
CA ARG A 59 14.33 15.91 1.93
C ARG A 59 13.59 16.90 1.05
N GLU A 60 14.16 17.30 -0.09
CA GLU A 60 13.45 18.08 -1.11
C GLU A 60 12.24 17.33 -1.67
N ALA A 61 12.41 16.05 -1.98
CA ALA A 61 11.34 15.20 -2.48
C ALA A 61 10.20 15.04 -1.47
N LEU A 62 10.54 14.86 -0.19
CA LEU A 62 9.58 14.82 0.90
C LEU A 62 8.82 16.15 1.01
N ALA A 63 9.53 17.28 0.97
CA ALA A 63 8.93 18.61 1.03
C ALA A 63 7.88 18.80 -0.08
N ARG A 64 8.18 18.39 -1.32
CA ARG A 64 7.20 18.40 -2.42
C ARG A 64 5.99 17.51 -2.12
N VAL A 65 6.22 16.27 -1.70
CA VAL A 65 5.16 15.27 -1.47
C VAL A 65 4.18 15.72 -0.40
N ILE A 66 4.66 16.16 0.77
CA ILE A 66 3.78 16.55 1.88
C ILE A 66 3.07 17.88 1.64
N SER A 67 3.59 18.72 0.74
CA SER A 67 2.97 19.99 0.36
C SER A 67 1.78 19.80 -0.57
N ILE A 68 1.79 18.73 -1.36
CA ILE A 68 0.81 18.49 -2.43
C ILE A 68 -0.20 17.41 -2.01
N SER A 69 0.25 16.35 -1.33
CA SER A 69 -0.58 15.20 -1.00
C SER A 69 -0.93 15.13 0.49
N THR A 70 -2.19 15.45 0.80
CA THR A 70 -2.76 15.26 2.14
C THR A 70 -2.75 13.78 2.54
N PHE A 71 -2.99 12.87 1.60
CA PHE A 71 -2.90 11.43 1.85
C PHE A 71 -1.49 11.02 2.31
N ALA A 72 -0.45 11.53 1.65
CA ALA A 72 0.92 11.21 2.01
C ALA A 72 1.28 11.78 3.39
N LEU A 73 0.90 13.03 3.65
CA LEU A 73 1.07 13.67 4.96
C LEU A 73 0.35 12.88 6.07
N ASP A 74 -0.93 12.53 5.88
CA ASP A 74 -1.71 11.78 6.87
C ASP A 74 -1.15 10.37 7.10
N THR A 75 -0.64 9.75 6.04
CA THR A 75 -0.05 8.41 6.12
C THR A 75 1.27 8.44 6.86
N LEU A 76 2.16 9.39 6.55
CA LEU A 76 3.44 9.54 7.24
C LEU A 76 3.28 10.03 8.68
N ALA A 77 2.28 10.87 8.98
CA ALA A 77 1.98 11.25 10.35
C ALA A 77 1.46 10.06 11.19
N ARG A 78 0.79 9.09 10.55
CA ARG A 78 0.32 7.88 11.24
C ARG A 78 1.38 6.78 11.32
N TYR A 79 2.24 6.68 10.31
CA TYR A 79 3.27 5.65 10.20
C TYR A 79 4.61 6.29 9.75
N PRO A 80 5.31 7.02 10.63
CA PRO A 80 6.53 7.74 10.24
C PRO A 80 7.67 6.83 9.79
N GLN A 81 7.72 5.60 10.30
CA GLN A 81 8.74 4.60 9.93
C GLN A 81 8.67 4.18 8.45
N TRP A 82 7.50 4.29 7.81
CA TRP A 82 7.30 3.83 6.44
C TRP A 82 8.13 4.58 5.41
N LEU A 83 8.51 5.83 5.68
CA LEU A 83 9.38 6.57 4.77
C LEU A 83 10.73 5.86 4.61
N ALA A 84 11.34 5.47 5.73
CA ALA A 84 12.61 4.77 5.74
C ALA A 84 12.50 3.36 5.15
N GLU A 85 11.43 2.62 5.49
CA GLU A 85 11.17 1.30 4.92
C GLU A 85 11.05 1.35 3.38
N LEU A 86 10.33 2.33 2.84
CA LEU A 86 10.18 2.52 1.40
C LEU A 86 11.51 2.93 0.74
N ASP A 87 12.33 3.75 1.41
CA ASP A 87 13.62 4.19 0.88
C ASP A 87 14.62 3.03 0.83
N ILE A 88 14.74 2.26 1.92
CA ILE A 88 15.60 1.07 2.02
C ILE A 88 15.22 0.02 0.98
N ALA A 89 13.92 -0.18 0.75
CA ALA A 89 13.41 -1.10 -0.26
C ALA A 89 13.58 -0.58 -1.71
N GLY A 90 14.11 0.63 -1.91
CA GLY A 90 14.26 1.26 -3.22
C GLY A 90 12.93 1.67 -3.88
N GLU A 91 11.81 1.56 -3.15
CA GLU A 91 10.48 1.83 -3.68
C GLU A 91 10.29 3.31 -4.02
N LEU A 92 10.97 4.21 -3.32
CA LEU A 92 10.84 5.64 -3.59
C LEU A 92 11.38 6.03 -4.98
N ASP A 93 12.27 5.22 -5.56
CA ASP A 93 12.84 5.46 -6.89
C ASP A 93 12.15 4.63 -7.96
N THR A 94 11.99 3.33 -7.70
CA THR A 94 11.53 2.38 -8.71
C THR A 94 10.40 1.52 -8.15
N LYS A 95 9.37 1.30 -8.97
CA LYS A 95 8.29 0.38 -8.63
C LYS A 95 8.85 -1.05 -8.47
N PRO A 96 8.59 -1.74 -7.34
CA PRO A 96 8.96 -3.15 -7.20
C PRO A 96 8.29 -4.05 -8.23
N GLY A 97 8.96 -5.14 -8.59
CA GLY A 97 8.38 -6.17 -9.44
C GLY A 97 7.14 -6.80 -8.81
N ARG A 98 6.19 -7.26 -9.65
CA ARG A 98 4.93 -7.85 -9.20
C ARG A 98 5.16 -9.02 -8.24
N ASP A 99 6.11 -9.91 -8.53
CA ASP A 99 6.40 -11.08 -7.69
C ASP A 99 6.91 -10.69 -6.30
N VAL A 100 7.68 -9.61 -6.20
CA VAL A 100 8.18 -9.07 -4.93
C VAL A 100 7.02 -8.52 -4.11
N LEU A 101 6.13 -7.74 -4.74
CA LEU A 101 4.92 -7.22 -4.07
C LEU A 101 4.01 -8.37 -3.60
N ALA A 102 3.85 -9.41 -4.41
CA ALA A 102 3.08 -10.59 -4.05
C ALA A 102 3.68 -11.33 -2.84
N SER A 103 5.01 -11.48 -2.79
CA SER A 103 5.70 -12.08 -1.64
C SER A 103 5.45 -11.28 -0.36
N TRP A 104 5.69 -9.96 -0.40
CA TRP A 104 5.49 -9.10 0.77
C TRP A 104 4.03 -9.08 1.25
N LEU A 105 3.08 -9.09 0.31
CA LEU A 105 1.66 -9.16 0.65
C LEU A 105 1.32 -10.51 1.31
N LYS A 106 1.85 -11.61 0.79
CA LYS A 106 1.69 -12.94 1.37
C LYS A 106 2.26 -12.99 2.80
N GLU A 107 3.48 -12.49 3.00
CA GLU A 107 4.12 -12.38 4.33
C GLU A 107 3.25 -11.56 5.29
N SER A 108 2.67 -10.46 4.83
CA SER A 108 1.78 -9.62 5.65
C SER A 108 0.48 -10.32 6.08
N LEU A 109 0.09 -11.40 5.39
CA LEU A 109 -1.11 -12.18 5.65
C LEU A 109 -0.85 -13.46 6.45
N GLU A 110 0.41 -13.84 6.71
CA GLU A 110 0.75 -15.09 7.40
C GLU A 110 0.13 -15.22 8.80
N HIS A 111 -0.06 -14.09 9.48
CA HIS A 111 -0.60 -14.00 10.84
C HIS A 111 -2.05 -13.49 10.88
N ALA A 112 -2.74 -13.51 9.73
CA ALA A 112 -4.15 -13.16 9.67
C ALA A 112 -4.99 -14.40 10.01
N ASP A 113 -5.39 -14.52 11.28
CA ASP A 113 -6.17 -15.66 11.79
C ASP A 113 -7.67 -15.53 11.56
N ASP A 114 -8.14 -14.32 11.22
CA ASP A 114 -9.54 -14.02 10.95
C ASP A 114 -9.70 -12.97 9.83
N GLU A 115 -10.93 -12.79 9.37
CA GLU A 115 -11.25 -11.84 8.30
C GLU A 115 -10.89 -10.40 8.67
N GLU A 116 -11.03 -10.01 9.94
CA GLU A 116 -10.70 -8.65 10.34
C GLU A 116 -9.19 -8.40 10.26
N ALA A 117 -8.38 -9.37 10.69
CA ALA A 117 -6.93 -9.35 10.61
C ALA A 117 -6.47 -9.32 9.14
N MET A 118 -7.07 -10.15 8.28
CA MET A 118 -6.83 -10.12 6.83
C MET A 118 -7.17 -8.74 6.24
N HIS A 119 -8.36 -8.20 6.56
CA HIS A 119 -8.77 -6.89 6.08
C HIS A 119 -7.84 -5.76 6.56
N ARG A 120 -7.37 -5.81 7.82
CA ARG A 120 -6.40 -4.85 8.36
C ARG A 120 -5.06 -4.96 7.63
N ALA A 121 -4.56 -6.17 7.40
CA ALA A 121 -3.30 -6.43 6.70
C ALA A 121 -3.34 -5.88 5.26
N ILE A 122 -4.37 -6.22 4.47
CA ILE A 122 -4.52 -5.73 3.10
C ILE A 122 -4.63 -4.21 3.05
N ARG A 123 -5.43 -3.60 3.93
CA ARG A 123 -5.57 -2.13 3.97
C ARG A 123 -4.26 -1.44 4.33
N ARG A 124 -3.49 -2.02 5.26
CA ARG A 124 -2.18 -1.51 5.67
C ARG A 124 -1.18 -1.61 4.52
N PHE A 125 -1.09 -2.78 3.88
CA PHE A 125 -0.24 -3.01 2.72
C PHE A 125 -0.56 -2.06 1.57
N ARG A 126 -1.83 -1.96 1.18
CA ARG A 126 -2.29 -1.04 0.13
C ARG A 126 -1.90 0.41 0.45
N ARG A 127 -2.10 0.86 1.69
CA ARG A 127 -1.78 2.23 2.09
C ARG A 127 -0.28 2.52 1.98
N GLN A 128 0.56 1.60 2.43
CA GLN A 128 2.01 1.76 2.35
C GLN A 128 2.51 1.80 0.91
N ARG A 129 2.03 0.88 0.06
CA ARG A 129 2.40 0.87 -1.37
C ARG A 129 1.86 2.08 -2.13
N MET A 130 0.66 2.55 -1.78
CA MET A 130 0.09 3.78 -2.34
C MET A 130 0.92 5.02 -2.00
N LEU A 131 1.51 5.09 -0.81
CA LEU A 131 2.45 6.16 -0.45
C LEU A 131 3.65 6.16 -1.40
N GLY A 132 4.25 5.00 -1.69
CA GLY A 132 5.34 4.88 -2.66
C GLY A 132 4.92 5.28 -4.09
N ILE A 133 3.72 4.89 -4.53
CA ILE A 133 3.18 5.29 -5.84
C ILE A 133 3.03 6.81 -5.93
N ILE A 134 2.40 7.45 -4.94
CA ILE A 134 2.20 8.90 -4.89
C ILE A 134 3.54 9.63 -4.82
N TRP A 135 4.51 9.10 -4.06
CA TRP A 135 5.84 9.66 -3.98
C TRP A 135 6.51 9.74 -5.36
N ARG A 136 6.49 8.64 -6.13
CA ARG A 136 7.06 8.60 -7.48
C ARG A 136 6.29 9.50 -8.45
N ASP A 137 4.95 9.52 -8.36
CA ASP A 137 4.10 10.35 -9.21
C ASP A 137 4.34 11.86 -9.03
N LEU A 138 4.62 12.31 -7.81
CA LEU A 138 4.87 13.72 -7.49
C LEU A 138 6.32 14.14 -7.71
N ASN A 139 7.28 13.24 -7.54
CA ASN A 139 8.70 13.54 -7.77
C ASN A 139 9.17 13.31 -9.20
N ARG A 140 8.46 12.46 -9.97
CA ARG A 140 8.68 12.16 -11.39
C ARG A 140 10.16 12.07 -11.76
N SER A 141 10.84 11.06 -11.23
CA SER A 141 12.19 10.72 -11.68
C SER A 141 12.23 10.64 -13.22
N PRO A 142 13.34 11.02 -13.87
CA PRO A 142 13.43 11.03 -15.33
C PRO A 142 12.97 9.70 -15.94
N GLY A 143 12.04 9.78 -16.91
CA GLY A 143 11.43 8.60 -17.53
C GLY A 143 10.13 8.11 -16.91
N TYR A 144 9.71 8.65 -15.76
CA TYR A 144 8.43 8.30 -15.12
C TYR A 144 7.25 9.03 -15.79
N ALA A 145 6.37 8.27 -16.44
CA ALA A 145 5.20 8.76 -17.14
C ALA A 145 3.91 8.63 -16.30
N MET A 146 2.86 9.35 -16.70
CA MET A 146 1.54 9.25 -16.05
C MET A 146 0.96 7.82 -16.09
N TRP A 147 1.24 7.09 -17.17
CA TRP A 147 0.81 5.70 -17.32
C TRP A 147 1.44 4.77 -16.27
N ASP A 148 2.67 5.04 -15.83
CA ASP A 148 3.33 4.23 -14.80
C ASP A 148 2.56 4.26 -13.47
N THR A 149 2.00 5.41 -13.11
CA THR A 149 1.12 5.55 -11.95
C THR A 149 -0.15 4.71 -12.12
N ALA A 150 -0.83 4.82 -13.26
CA ALA A 150 -2.07 4.07 -13.49
C ALA A 150 -1.85 2.56 -13.49
N THR A 151 -0.77 2.10 -14.12
CA THR A 151 -0.35 0.69 -14.10
C THR A 151 0.00 0.22 -12.69
N ALA A 152 0.74 1.02 -11.91
CA ALA A 152 1.09 0.67 -10.53
C ALA A 152 -0.13 0.58 -9.60
N VAL A 153 -1.10 1.49 -9.75
CA VAL A 153 -2.36 1.44 -9.00
C VAL A 153 -3.18 0.21 -9.38
N SER A 154 -3.24 -0.12 -10.68
CA SER A 154 -3.99 -1.26 -11.18
C SER A 154 -3.42 -2.58 -10.68
N GLU A 155 -2.11 -2.77 -10.82
CA GLU A 155 -1.45 -3.98 -10.31
C GLU A 155 -1.57 -4.13 -8.80
N LEU A 156 -1.49 -3.02 -8.03
CA LEU A 156 -1.71 -3.08 -6.58
C LEU A 156 -3.12 -3.55 -6.24
N ALA A 157 -4.14 -3.08 -6.98
CA ALA A 157 -5.53 -3.50 -6.78
C ALA A 157 -5.70 -5.00 -7.10
N GLU A 158 -5.14 -5.48 -8.21
CA GLU A 158 -5.15 -6.89 -8.58
C GLU A 158 -4.47 -7.77 -7.54
N LEU A 159 -3.27 -7.40 -7.09
CA LEU A 159 -2.54 -8.17 -6.07
C LEU A 159 -3.32 -8.27 -4.77
N CYS A 160 -3.91 -7.17 -4.30
CA CYS A 160 -4.76 -7.17 -3.11
C CYS A 160 -6.00 -8.06 -3.29
N LEU A 161 -6.60 -8.06 -4.48
CA LEU A 161 -7.77 -8.88 -4.79
C LEU A 161 -7.44 -10.36 -4.86
N GLU A 162 -6.36 -10.73 -5.56
CA GLU A 162 -5.85 -12.10 -5.66
C GLU A 162 -5.49 -12.67 -4.29
N ALA A 163 -4.83 -11.88 -3.45
CA ALA A 163 -4.46 -12.27 -2.10
C ALA A 163 -5.68 -12.44 -1.18
N ALA A 164 -6.64 -11.50 -1.22
CA ALA A 164 -7.88 -11.60 -0.46
C ALA A 164 -8.66 -12.86 -0.83
N LEU A 165 -8.83 -13.11 -2.14
CA LEU A 165 -9.54 -14.28 -2.62
C LEU A 165 -8.85 -15.58 -2.19
N SER A 166 -7.52 -15.65 -2.39
CA SER A 166 -6.76 -16.86 -2.04
C SER A 166 -6.77 -17.14 -0.54
N TRP A 167 -6.78 -16.09 0.29
CA TRP A 167 -6.91 -16.23 1.74
C TRP A 167 -8.31 -16.70 2.13
N LEU A 168 -9.37 -16.09 1.57
CA LEU A 168 -10.76 -16.46 1.86
C LEU A 168 -11.10 -17.90 1.45
N GLU A 169 -10.59 -18.35 0.31
CA GLU A 169 -10.75 -19.74 -0.13
C GLU A 169 -10.15 -20.73 0.88
N GLN A 170 -8.95 -20.45 1.39
CA GLN A 170 -8.29 -21.29 2.39
C GLN A 170 -8.98 -21.23 3.75
N PHE A 171 -9.37 -20.03 4.19
CA PHE A 171 -10.00 -19.81 5.49
C PHE A 171 -11.33 -20.55 5.62
N TYR A 172 -12.13 -20.56 4.54
CA TYR A 172 -13.46 -21.15 4.57
C TYR A 172 -13.53 -22.61 4.15
N ALA A 173 -12.51 -23.14 3.47
CA ALA A 173 -12.47 -24.54 3.04
C ALA A 173 -12.71 -25.56 4.18
N PRO A 174 -12.16 -25.41 5.39
CA PRO A 174 -12.45 -26.34 6.49
C PRO A 174 -13.91 -26.35 6.94
N ARG A 175 -14.63 -25.23 6.77
CA ARG A 175 -16.01 -25.06 7.22
C ARG A 175 -17.03 -25.46 6.16
N TRP A 176 -16.83 -25.06 4.92
CA TRP A 176 -17.80 -25.26 3.83
C TRP A 176 -17.32 -26.20 2.73
N GLY A 177 -16.11 -26.72 2.85
CA GLY A 177 -15.45 -27.51 1.81
C GLY A 177 -14.90 -26.65 0.67
N GLU A 178 -14.24 -27.30 -0.27
CA GLU A 178 -13.78 -26.66 -1.50
C GLU A 178 -14.92 -26.51 -2.53
N PRO A 179 -14.81 -25.56 -3.47
CA PRO A 179 -15.77 -25.46 -4.56
C PRO A 179 -15.91 -26.78 -5.32
N ALA A 180 -17.14 -27.08 -5.76
CA ALA A 180 -17.40 -28.30 -6.52
C ALA A 180 -16.54 -28.35 -7.80
N THR A 181 -15.90 -29.50 -8.03
CA THR A 181 -15.12 -29.78 -9.23
C THR A 181 -15.96 -29.60 -10.48
N ARG A 182 -15.30 -29.20 -11.58
CA ARG A 182 -15.91 -29.19 -12.92
C ARG A 182 -16.37 -30.59 -13.32
N LYS A 183 -17.18 -30.70 -14.38
CA LYS A 183 -17.67 -31.99 -14.90
C LYS A 183 -16.56 -32.99 -15.25
N ASP A 184 -15.39 -32.50 -15.63
CA ASP A 184 -14.20 -33.31 -15.95
C ASP A 184 -13.39 -33.75 -14.72
N GLY A 185 -13.83 -33.36 -13.51
CA GLY A 185 -13.17 -33.68 -12.24
C GLY A 185 -12.07 -32.69 -11.84
N THR A 186 -11.77 -31.67 -12.64
CA THR A 186 -10.77 -30.66 -12.29
C THR A 186 -11.29 -29.66 -11.23
N PRO A 187 -10.41 -29.10 -10.38
CA PRO A 187 -10.80 -28.06 -9.43
C PRO A 187 -11.37 -26.83 -10.15
N GLN A 188 -12.39 -26.24 -9.54
CA GLN A 188 -12.95 -24.95 -9.95
C GLN A 188 -12.63 -23.91 -8.88
N ARG A 189 -12.29 -22.69 -9.30
CA ARG A 189 -12.11 -21.52 -8.41
C ARG A 189 -13.09 -20.42 -8.77
N LEU A 190 -13.30 -19.51 -7.82
CA LEU A 190 -14.06 -18.29 -8.08
C LEU A 190 -13.27 -17.45 -9.09
N VAL A 191 -13.93 -17.01 -10.15
CA VAL A 191 -13.37 -16.08 -11.14
C VAL A 191 -13.84 -14.68 -10.78
N VAL A 192 -12.90 -13.74 -10.73
CA VAL A 192 -13.18 -12.32 -10.52
C VAL A 192 -12.80 -11.56 -11.77
N LEU A 193 -13.77 -10.86 -12.35
CA LEU A 193 -13.59 -10.04 -13.53
C LEU A 193 -13.58 -8.57 -13.11
N GLY A 194 -12.44 -7.91 -13.30
CA GLY A 194 -12.30 -6.47 -13.14
C GLY A 194 -12.94 -5.74 -14.32
N MET A 195 -13.88 -4.86 -14.05
CA MET A 195 -14.58 -4.06 -15.06
C MET A 195 -14.01 -2.63 -15.10
N GLY A 196 -14.42 -1.87 -16.10
CA GLY A 196 -14.08 -0.45 -16.22
C GLY A 196 -12.56 -0.21 -16.26
N LYS A 197 -12.10 0.75 -15.45
CA LYS A 197 -10.68 1.15 -15.41
C LYS A 197 -9.75 0.06 -14.90
N LEU A 198 -10.22 -0.78 -13.97
CA LEU A 198 -9.45 -1.94 -13.51
C LEU A 198 -9.26 -2.92 -14.66
N GLY A 199 -10.32 -3.25 -15.39
CA GLY A 199 -10.25 -4.14 -16.56
C GLY A 199 -9.37 -3.61 -17.70
N ALA A 200 -9.18 -2.29 -17.79
CA ALA A 200 -8.29 -1.66 -18.76
C ALA A 200 -6.85 -1.49 -18.26
N GLY A 201 -6.56 -1.72 -16.98
CA GLY A 201 -5.23 -1.45 -16.38
C GLY A 201 -4.93 0.04 -16.19
N GLU A 202 -5.96 0.88 -16.12
CA GLU A 202 -5.88 2.35 -16.10
C GLU A 202 -6.54 2.96 -14.85
N LEU A 203 -6.43 2.30 -13.69
CA LEU A 203 -6.99 2.85 -12.45
C LEU A 203 -6.32 4.17 -12.05
N ASN A 204 -7.15 5.16 -11.73
CA ASN A 204 -6.69 6.38 -11.06
C ASN A 204 -6.63 6.15 -9.54
N LEU A 205 -5.81 6.96 -8.83
CA LEU A 205 -5.59 6.90 -7.38
C LEU A 205 -6.87 6.86 -6.53
N SER A 206 -7.96 7.46 -7.00
CA SER A 206 -9.25 7.56 -6.30
C SER A 206 -10.37 6.73 -6.91
N SER A 207 -10.07 5.81 -7.85
CA SER A 207 -11.11 5.04 -8.54
C SER A 207 -11.65 3.92 -7.65
N ASP A 208 -12.96 3.72 -7.71
CA ASP A 208 -13.58 2.48 -7.24
C ASP A 208 -13.21 1.31 -8.18
N ILE A 209 -13.33 0.08 -7.67
CA ILE A 209 -13.16 -1.14 -8.46
C ILE A 209 -14.51 -1.80 -8.68
N ASP A 210 -14.86 -2.02 -9.95
CA ASP A 210 -16.07 -2.72 -10.35
C ASP A 210 -15.75 -4.19 -10.61
N LEU A 211 -16.38 -5.11 -9.88
CA LEU A 211 -16.06 -6.54 -9.93
C LEU A 211 -17.31 -7.37 -10.29
N ILE A 212 -17.12 -8.37 -11.16
CA ILE A 212 -18.10 -9.43 -11.41
C ILE A 212 -17.52 -10.76 -10.92
N PHE A 213 -18.30 -11.50 -10.12
CA PHE A 213 -17.92 -12.81 -9.60
C PHE A 213 -18.64 -13.91 -10.36
N ALA A 214 -17.90 -14.93 -10.80
CA ALA A 214 -18.44 -16.04 -11.57
C ALA A 214 -17.76 -17.36 -11.24
N PHE A 215 -18.49 -18.46 -11.45
CA PHE A 215 -17.92 -19.80 -11.51
C PHE A 215 -18.02 -20.32 -12.95
N PRO A 216 -16.97 -20.95 -13.50
CA PRO A 216 -16.98 -21.53 -14.85
C PRO A 216 -18.17 -22.45 -15.15
N GLU A 217 -18.58 -23.26 -14.16
CA GLU A 217 -19.69 -24.19 -14.28
C GLU A 217 -20.65 -24.10 -13.08
N LYS A 218 -21.95 -24.24 -13.36
CA LYS A 218 -22.97 -24.49 -12.33
C LYS A 218 -22.90 -25.94 -11.90
N VAL A 219 -22.29 -26.19 -10.74
CA VAL A 219 -22.18 -27.55 -10.18
C VAL A 219 -22.91 -27.59 -8.85
N LYS A 220 -23.66 -28.68 -8.59
CA LYS A 220 -24.34 -28.86 -7.29
C LYS A 220 -23.28 -29.09 -6.20
N PRO A 221 -23.40 -28.45 -5.02
CA PRO A 221 -22.56 -28.79 -3.87
C PRO A 221 -22.67 -30.30 -3.59
N ARG A 222 -21.55 -30.95 -3.26
CA ARG A 222 -21.58 -32.36 -2.83
C ARG A 222 -22.47 -32.47 -1.59
N ALA A 223 -23.45 -33.37 -1.64
CA ALA A 223 -24.33 -33.65 -0.51
C ALA A 223 -23.48 -34.10 0.69
N GLY A 224 -23.45 -33.32 1.76
CA GLY A 224 -22.68 -33.61 2.98
C GLY A 224 -22.11 -32.39 3.70
N ALA A 225 -21.95 -31.25 3.02
CA ALA A 225 -21.65 -29.98 3.66
C ALA A 225 -22.97 -29.29 4.06
N SER A 226 -23.51 -29.64 5.23
CA SER A 226 -24.60 -28.86 5.83
C SER A 226 -24.06 -27.52 6.36
N PRO A 227 -24.85 -26.43 6.28
CA PRO A 227 -24.47 -25.11 6.80
C PRO A 227 -24.24 -25.07 8.31
#